data_AF-A0A139WMT2-F1
#
_entry.id   AF-A0A139WMT2-F1
#
_cell.length_a   1.000
_cell.length_b   1.000
_cell.length_c   1.000
_cell.angle_alpha   90.00
_cell.angle_beta   90.00
_cell.angle_gamma   90.00
#
_symmetry.space_group_name_H-M   'P 1'
#
loop_
_entity.id
_entity.type
_entity.pdbx_description
1 polymer ?
#
loop_
_entity_poly.entity_id
_entity_poly.type
_entity_poly.pdbx_seq_one_letter_code
_entity_poly.pdbx_strand_id
1 'polypeptide(L)' 'MVQMESVISGHTFNKIRERLGDKLEVVRFDPYIQQESVYKEKKKVRSV' A
#
# COMPACT_ATOMS: atom_id res chain seq x y z
N MET A 1 -0.30 6.22 -9.72
CA MET A 1 -0.91 5.02 -9.11
C MET A 1 0.18 4.08 -8.65
N VAL A 2 0.16 3.72 -7.36
CA VAL A 2 1.14 2.88 -6.69
C VAL A 2 0.44 1.67 -6.10
N GLN A 3 1.11 0.52 -6.08
CA GLN A 3 0.64 -0.69 -5.42
C GLN A 3 1.21 -0.72 -4.01
N MET A 4 0.30 -0.77 -3.05
CA MET A 4 0.56 -0.94 -1.63
C MET A 4 0.45 -2.43 -1.31
N GLU A 5 1.34 -2.93 -0.47
CA GLU A 5 1.38 -4.33 -0.02
C GLU A 5 1.46 -4.38 1.51
N SER A 6 0.61 -5.23 2.11
CA SER A 6 0.67 -5.55 3.53
C SER A 6 1.98 -6.26 3.83
N VAL A 7 2.68 -5.81 4.86
CA VAL A 7 3.95 -6.41 5.29
C VAL A 7 3.75 -7.84 5.82
N ILE A 8 2.55 -8.16 6.31
CA ILE A 8 2.30 -9.42 7.02
C ILE A 8 1.64 -10.48 6.11
N SER A 9 0.55 -10.15 5.42
CA SER A 9 -0.19 -11.12 4.60
C SER A 9 0.18 -11.12 3.12
N GLY A 10 0.85 -10.06 2.63
CA GLY A 10 1.04 -9.83 1.20
C GLY A 10 -0.23 -9.38 0.47
N HIS A 11 -1.32 -9.03 1.18
CA HIS A 11 -2.48 -8.41 0.55
C HIS A 11 -2.08 -7.10 -0.14
N THR A 12 -2.52 -6.90 -1.38
CA THR A 12 -2.17 -5.70 -2.15
C THR A 12 -3.38 -4.88 -2.56
N PHE A 13 -3.21 -3.56 -2.62
CA PHE A 13 -4.20 -2.66 -3.16
C PHE A 13 -3.54 -1.48 -3.88
N ASN A 14 -4.27 -0.82 -4.77
CA ASN A 14 -3.75 0.32 -5.51
C ASN A 14 -4.20 1.64 -4.88
N LYS A 15 -3.28 2.59 -4.74
CA LYS A 15 -3.56 3.96 -4.28
C LYS A 15 -3.02 4.99 -5.26
N ILE A 16 -3.60 6.17 -5.29
CA ILE A 16 -3.05 7.31 -6.01
C ILE A 16 -2.13 8.06 -5.05
N ARG A 17 -0.89 8.32 -5.48
CA ARG A 17 0.13 9.11 -4.77
C ARG A 17 0.46 10.31 -5.64
N GLU A 18 0.72 11.46 -5.01
CA GLU A 18 1.24 12.65 -5.70
C GLU A 18 2.69 12.44 -6.17
N ARG A 19 3.06 13.07 -7.29
CA ARG A 19 4.35 12.80 -7.96
C ARG A 19 5.58 13.20 -7.15
N LEU A 20 5.49 14.27 -6.36
CA LEU A 20 6.57 14.78 -5.52
C LEU A 20 6.49 14.30 -4.06
N GLY A 21 5.46 13.54 -3.67
CA GLY A 21 5.31 13.04 -2.30
C GLY A 21 6.28 11.91 -1.98
N ASP A 22 6.55 11.65 -0.71
CA ASP A 22 7.39 10.53 -0.25
C ASP A 22 6.72 9.16 -0.42
N LYS A 23 7.49 8.08 -0.21
CA LYS A 23 6.97 6.71 -0.19
C LYS A 23 5.86 6.60 0.85
N LEU A 24 4.70 6.09 0.43
CA LEU A 24 3.55 5.95 1.32
C LEU A 24 3.73 4.74 2.24
N GLU A 25 3.42 4.94 3.51
CA GLU A 25 3.16 3.88 4.49
C GLU A 25 1.78 4.15 5.09
N VAL A 26 0.90 3.16 5.08
CA VAL A 26 -0.46 3.31 5.60
C VAL A 26 -0.78 2.13 6.49
N VAL A 27 -1.32 2.39 7.67
CA VAL A 27 -1.93 1.36 8.49
C VAL A 27 -3.34 1.14 7.97
N ARG A 28 -3.67 -0.11 7.64
CA ARG A 28 -5.02 -0.48 7.21
C ARG A 28 -5.35 -1.87 7.71
N PHE A 29 -6.64 -2.10 7.95
CA PHE A 29 -7.15 -3.42 8.26
C PHE A 29 -6.78 -4.42 7.16
N ASP A 30 -6.14 -5.51 7.58
CA ASP A 30 -5.80 -6.64 6.75
C ASP A 30 -6.88 -7.72 6.88
N PRO A 31 -7.62 -8.04 5.81
CA PRO A 31 -8.69 -9.02 5.86
C PRO A 31 -8.19 -10.45 6.16
N TYR A 32 -6.91 -10.77 5.89
CA TYR A 32 -6.38 -12.11 6.13
C TYR A 32 -6.06 -12.36 7.60
N ILE A 33 -5.59 -11.34 8.32
CA ILE A 33 -5.19 -11.44 9.73
C ILE A 33 -6.30 -10.90 10.64
N GLN A 34 -7.31 -10.25 10.05
CA GLN A 34 -8.39 -9.55 10.74
C GLN A 34 -7.88 -8.54 11.77
N GLN A 35 -6.73 -7.92 11.47
CA GLN A 35 -6.06 -6.95 12.32
C GLN A 35 -5.51 -5.81 11.47
N GLU A 36 -5.16 -4.70 12.11
CA GLU A 36 -4.48 -3.60 11.43
C GLU A 36 -3.05 -4.00 11.08
N SER A 37 -2.70 -3.85 9.80
CA SER A 37 -1.36 -4.11 9.28
C SER A 37 -0.81 -2.87 8.60
N VAL A 38 0.52 -2.77 8.58
CA VAL A 38 1.22 -1.74 7.83
C VAL A 38 1.30 -2.17 6.37
N TYR A 39 0.83 -1.29 5.49
CA TYR A 39 0.98 -1.40 4.05
C TYR A 39 2.06 -0.46 3.58
N LYS A 40 3.03 -1.02 2.84
CA LYS A 40 4.13 -0.27 2.25
C LYS A 40 3.99 -0.21 0.73
N GLU A 41 4.48 0.87 0.16
CA GLU A 41 4.56 1.01 -1.29
C GLU A 41 5.58 0.00 -1.86
N LYS A 42 5.10 -0.94 -2.68
CA LYS A 42 5.96 -1.93 -3.35
C LYS A 42 6.46 -1.43 -4.69
N LYS A 43 5.53 -1.02 -5.55
CA LYS A 43 5.85 -0.59 -6.92
C LYS A 43 4.89 0.46 -7.45
N LYS A 44 5.41 1.31 -8.33
CA LYS A 44 4.60 2.20 -9.17
C LYS A 44 3.94 1.37 -10.27
N VAL A 45 2.62 1.45 -10.39
CA VAL A 45 1.85 0.74 -11.43
C VAL A 45 1.78 1.58 -12.70
N ARG A 46 1.38 2.86 -12.57
CA ARG A 46 1.28 3.79 -13.71
C ARG A 46 1.39 5.23 -13.26
N SER A 47 1.93 6.08 -14.13
CA SER A 47 1.83 7.53 -13.99
C SER A 47 0.39 7.95 -14.25
N VAL A 48 -0.20 8.61 -13.25
CA VAL A 48 -1.40 9.43 -13.43
C VAL A 48 -0.91 10.86 -13.23
#